data_AF-A0A8D2KYY7-F1
#
_entry.id   AF-A0A8D2KYY7-F1
#
_cell.length_a   1.000
_cell.length_b   1.000
_cell.length_c   1.000
_cell.angle_alpha   90.00
_cell.angle_beta   90.00
_cell.angle_gamma   90.00
#
_symmetry.space_group_name_H-M   'P 1'
#
loop_
_entity.id
_entity.type
_entity.pdbx_description
1 polymer ?
#
loop_
_entity_poly.entity_id
_entity_poly.type
_entity_poly.pdbx_seq_one_letter_code
_entity_poly.pdbx_strand_id
1 'polypeptide(L)'
;RRGFCTVRPSFCTTRLCIPSPLRQAPSSFRPDICDLPVDPGHCKAYIVRYYYNRATNRCQKFIYGGCKGNGNNFKTLEQCQKTCESSANTTRTAWGPSSAAP
;
A
#
# COMPACT_ATOMS: atom_id res chain seq x y z
N ARG A 1 7.52 25.64 -42.97
CA ARG A 1 7.84 25.94 -41.55
C ARG A 1 6.52 26.22 -40.84
N ARG A 2 5.94 25.20 -40.21
CA ARG A 2 4.68 25.24 -39.42
C ARG A 2 5.10 25.48 -37.95
N GLY A 3 4.42 26.15 -37.03
CA GLY A 3 3.13 26.85 -36.93
C GLY A 3 3.11 27.47 -35.51
N PHE A 4 2.31 28.52 -35.33
CA PHE A 4 2.33 29.45 -34.20
C PHE A 4 2.04 28.82 -32.81
N CYS A 5 2.84 29.18 -31.80
CA CYS A 5 2.49 28.99 -30.39
C CYS A 5 1.35 29.95 -30.00
N THR A 6 0.11 29.48 -29.99
CA THR A 6 -1.00 30.22 -29.37
C THR A 6 -1.00 29.96 -27.86
N VAL A 7 -0.06 30.56 -27.15
CA VAL A 7 -0.24 30.84 -25.72
C VAL A 7 -1.27 31.95 -25.60
N ARG A 8 -2.50 31.62 -25.20
CA ARG A 8 -3.47 32.64 -24.77
C ARG A 8 -3.04 33.20 -23.41
N PRO A 9 -3.02 34.53 -23.22
CA PRO A 9 -2.62 35.19 -21.99
C PRO A 9 -3.80 35.25 -21.00
N SER A 10 -3.48 35.44 -19.71
CA SER A 10 -4.35 35.44 -18.50
C SER A 10 -4.39 34.07 -17.83
N PHE A 11 -3.73 33.77 -16.71
CA PHE A 11 -3.28 34.60 -15.60
C PHE A 11 -2.02 33.97 -14.99
N CYS A 12 -0.86 34.60 -15.20
CA CYS A 12 0.30 34.37 -14.36
C CYS A 12 0.28 35.46 -13.29
N THR A 13 -0.47 35.23 -12.23
CA THR A 13 -0.49 36.14 -11.08
C THR A 13 -0.07 35.37 -9.84
N THR A 14 0.85 35.98 -9.09
CA THR A 14 1.34 35.58 -7.77
C THR A 14 2.13 34.27 -7.71
N ARG A 15 3.46 34.39 -7.75
CA ARG A 15 4.46 33.94 -6.75
C ARG A 15 4.13 32.75 -5.82
N LEU A 16 3.41 31.75 -6.30
CA LEU A 16 3.20 30.45 -5.66
C LEU A 16 3.44 29.37 -6.72
N CYS A 17 4.71 29.11 -7.00
CA CYS A 17 5.09 27.76 -7.41
C CYS A 17 4.78 26.88 -6.19
N ILE A 18 3.58 26.30 -6.16
CA ILE A 18 3.22 25.28 -5.17
C ILE A 18 4.27 24.18 -5.35
N PRO A 19 5.14 23.88 -4.36
CA PRO A 19 5.95 22.69 -4.44
C PRO A 19 4.97 21.55 -4.61
N SER A 20 5.04 20.89 -5.77
CA SER A 20 4.15 19.79 -6.13
C SER A 20 4.01 18.88 -4.91
N PRO A 21 2.80 18.64 -4.36
CA PRO A 21 2.67 17.68 -3.29
C PRO A 21 3.17 16.38 -3.90
N LEU A 22 4.29 15.91 -3.35
CA LEU A 22 5.07 14.76 -3.77
C LEU A 22 4.28 13.89 -4.75
N ARG A 23 4.70 13.92 -6.02
CA ARG A 23 4.36 12.92 -7.02
C ARG A 23 4.86 11.57 -6.49
N GLN A 24 4.14 11.02 -5.52
CA GLN A 24 4.23 9.64 -5.12
C GLN A 24 3.62 8.93 -6.31
N ALA A 25 4.50 8.44 -7.19
CA ALA A 25 4.12 7.36 -8.08
C ALA A 25 3.34 6.33 -7.22
N PRO A 26 2.24 5.74 -7.72
CA PRO A 26 1.61 4.64 -7.02
C PRO A 26 2.60 3.48 -7.03
N SER A 27 3.52 3.48 -6.06
CA SER A 27 4.52 2.45 -5.83
C SER A 27 3.77 1.29 -5.22
N SER A 28 3.21 0.44 -6.08
CA SER A 28 2.42 -0.74 -5.70
C SER A 28 1.17 -0.44 -4.87
N PHE A 29 0.03 -1.02 -5.25
CA PHE A 29 -1.20 -1.00 -4.44
C PHE A 29 -1.05 -1.95 -3.24
N ARG A 30 0.01 -1.81 -2.46
CA ARG A 30 0.28 -2.58 -1.24
C ARG A 30 0.02 -1.67 -0.04
N PRO A 31 -0.79 -2.12 0.94
CA PRO A 31 -0.98 -1.36 2.16
C PRO A 31 0.34 -1.18 2.90
N ASP A 32 0.56 -0.01 3.48
CA ASP A 32 1.77 0.31 4.27
C ASP A 32 1.96 -0.63 5.48
N ILE A 33 0.90 -1.30 5.96
CA ILE A 33 1.05 -2.30 7.03
C ILE A 33 1.89 -3.51 6.62
N CYS A 34 1.91 -3.84 5.33
CA CYS A 34 2.76 -4.90 4.77
C CYS A 34 4.23 -4.47 4.75
N ASP A 35 4.46 -3.19 4.97
CA ASP A 35 5.76 -2.56 4.88
C ASP A 35 6.49 -2.50 6.22
N LEU A 36 5.75 -2.73 7.32
CA LEU A 36 6.24 -2.71 8.69
C LEU A 36 7.04 -3.98 9.06
N PRO A 37 8.03 -3.87 9.96
CA PRO A 37 8.71 -5.04 10.51
C PRO A 37 7.76 -5.88 11.38
N VAL A 38 8.12 -7.14 11.65
CA VAL A 38 7.41 -7.94 12.66
C VAL A 38 7.66 -7.37 14.07
N ASP A 39 6.63 -7.28 14.90
CA ASP A 39 6.74 -6.84 16.29
C ASP A 39 5.96 -7.79 17.23
N PRO A 40 6.66 -8.61 18.04
CA PRO A 40 6.01 -9.50 19.00
C PRO A 40 5.39 -8.76 20.19
N GLY A 41 5.77 -7.50 20.44
CA GLY A 41 5.40 -6.76 21.64
C GLY A 41 6.15 -7.24 22.90
N HIS A 42 5.85 -6.61 24.03
CA HIS A 42 6.57 -6.84 25.30
C HIS A 42 5.92 -7.89 26.21
N CYS A 43 4.67 -8.28 25.92
CA CYS A 43 4.01 -9.34 26.66
C CYS A 43 4.57 -10.72 26.26
N LYS A 44 4.32 -11.76 27.08
CA LYS A 44 4.93 -13.09 26.95
C LYS A 44 3.94 -14.22 26.67
N ALA A 45 2.77 -13.90 26.10
CA ALA A 45 1.84 -14.94 25.65
C ALA A 45 2.38 -15.67 24.42
N TYR A 46 1.97 -16.92 24.22
CA TYR A 46 2.34 -17.72 23.06
C TYR A 46 1.17 -17.74 22.06
N ILE A 47 1.07 -16.71 21.23
CA ILE A 47 -0.03 -16.58 20.26
C ILE A 47 0.52 -16.62 18.85
N VAL A 48 0.16 -17.67 18.10
CA VAL A 48 0.56 -17.78 16.69
C VAL A 48 -0.18 -16.74 15.85
N ARG A 49 0.58 -15.93 15.13
CA ARG A 49 0.09 -14.91 14.18
C ARG A 49 0.89 -14.97 12.89
N TYR A 50 0.43 -14.23 11.90
CA TYR A 50 1.07 -14.16 10.58
C TYR A 50 1.51 -12.73 10.31
N TYR A 51 2.68 -12.57 9.70
CA TYR A 51 3.20 -11.28 9.24
C TYR A 51 3.69 -11.44 7.81
N TYR A 52 3.71 -10.35 7.06
CA TYR A 52 4.26 -10.31 5.72
C TYR A 52 5.76 -10.02 5.77
N ASN A 53 6.56 -10.92 5.22
CA ASN A 53 8.00 -10.76 5.08
C ASN A 53 8.32 -10.24 3.68
N ARG A 54 8.77 -8.97 3.61
CA ARG A 54 9.10 -8.30 2.34
C ARG A 54 10.33 -8.86 1.66
N ALA A 55 11.29 -9.41 2.42
CA ALA A 55 12.50 -10.01 1.86
C ALA A 55 12.18 -11.30 1.10
N THR A 56 11.25 -12.11 1.60
CA THR A 56 10.81 -13.34 0.93
C THR A 56 9.59 -13.13 0.04
N ASN A 57 8.94 -11.97 0.13
CA ASN A 57 7.64 -11.67 -0.44
C ASN A 57 6.52 -12.64 -0.03
N ARG A 58 6.55 -13.13 1.22
CA ARG A 58 5.59 -14.14 1.70
C ARG A 58 5.11 -13.87 3.11
N CYS A 59 3.89 -14.28 3.39
CA CYS A 59 3.33 -14.37 4.73
C CYS A 59 3.95 -15.53 5.50
N GLN A 60 4.45 -15.25 6.70
CA GLN A 60 5.13 -16.19 7.59
C GLN A 60 4.53 -16.14 8.99
N LYS A 61 4.65 -17.26 9.73
CA LYS A 61 4.20 -17.35 11.11
C LYS A 61 5.20 -16.68 12.07
N PHE A 62 4.70 -16.06 13.12
CA PHE A 62 5.49 -15.57 14.26
C PHE A 62 4.71 -15.74 15.57
N ILE A 63 5.40 -15.61 16.70
CA ILE A 63 4.78 -15.63 18.03
C ILE A 63 4.56 -14.20 18.48
N TYR A 64 3.29 -13.85 18.68
CA TYR A 64 2.85 -12.57 19.23
C TYR A 64 2.68 -12.69 20.74
N GLY A 65 3.29 -11.77 21.47
CA GLY A 65 3.30 -11.70 22.93
C GLY A 65 1.96 -11.38 23.56
N GLY A 66 0.95 -10.97 22.78
CA GLY A 66 -0.41 -10.71 23.26
C GLY A 66 -0.74 -9.25 23.56
N CYS A 67 0.23 -8.35 23.55
CA CYS A 67 0.00 -6.91 23.70
C CYS A 67 0.96 -6.07 22.85
N LYS A 68 0.54 -4.83 22.52
CA LYS A 68 1.28 -3.90 21.66
C LYS A 68 1.56 -4.54 20.29
N GLY A 69 2.72 -4.31 19.68
CA GLY A 69 2.95 -4.69 18.30
C GLY A 69 2.56 -3.61 17.30
N ASN A 70 2.53 -3.98 16.03
CA ASN A 70 2.12 -3.12 14.92
C ASN A 70 1.10 -3.82 13.99
N GLY A 71 0.75 -3.16 12.89
CA GLY A 71 -0.27 -3.62 11.94
C GLY A 71 0.12 -4.84 11.11
N ASN A 72 1.39 -5.23 11.04
CA ASN A 72 1.85 -6.44 10.36
C ASN A 72 1.62 -7.69 11.23
N ASN A 73 0.37 -7.90 11.65
CA ASN A 73 -0.07 -8.94 12.58
C ASN A 73 -1.47 -9.41 12.20
N PHE A 74 -1.53 -10.54 11.51
CA PHE A 74 -2.75 -11.14 10.98
C PHE A 74 -3.10 -12.42 11.74
N LYS A 75 -4.40 -12.69 11.90
CA LYS A 75 -4.88 -13.88 12.64
C LYS A 75 -4.71 -15.16 11.83
N THR A 76 -4.86 -15.08 10.51
CA THR A 76 -4.77 -16.20 9.59
C THR A 76 -3.79 -15.91 8.45
N LEU A 77 -3.25 -16.98 7.85
CA LEU A 77 -2.38 -16.87 6.69
C LEU A 77 -3.10 -16.18 5.54
N GLU A 78 -4.32 -16.61 5.23
CA GLU A 78 -5.17 -16.07 4.16
C GLU A 78 -5.40 -14.57 4.30
N GLN A 79 -5.60 -14.07 5.52
CA GLN A 79 -5.77 -12.64 5.76
C GLN A 79 -4.50 -11.88 5.38
N CYS A 80 -3.34 -12.36 5.82
CA CYS A 80 -2.05 -11.77 5.44
C CYS A 80 -1.86 -11.78 3.91
N GLN A 81 -2.14 -12.91 3.26
CA GLN A 81 -1.93 -13.05 1.81
C GLN A 81 -2.87 -12.14 1.01
N LYS A 82 -4.16 -12.10 1.35
CA LYS A 82 -5.12 -11.20 0.70
C LYS A 82 -4.71 -9.74 0.83
N THR A 83 -4.19 -9.36 1.99
CA THR A 83 -3.80 -7.96 2.26
C THR A 83 -2.46 -7.59 1.61
N CYS A 84 -1.47 -8.48 1.65
CA CYS A 84 -0.10 -8.15 1.30
C CYS A 84 0.43 -8.84 0.04
N GLU A 85 -0.05 -10.03 -0.33
CA GLU A 85 0.40 -10.77 -1.53
C GLU A 85 -0.43 -10.44 -2.79
N SER A 86 -1.65 -9.89 -2.65
CA SER A 86 -2.58 -9.68 -3.78
C SER A 86 -2.26 -8.50 -4.72
N SER A 87 -1.17 -7.77 -4.52
CA SER A 87 -0.91 -6.51 -5.25
C SER A 87 -0.13 -6.68 -6.56
N ALA A 88 0.07 -7.91 -7.03
CA ALA A 88 0.52 -8.15 -8.39
C ALA A 88 -0.72 -8.26 -9.30
N ASN A 89 -1.07 -7.15 -9.94
CA ASN A 89 -1.98 -7.06 -11.09
C ASN A 89 -3.48 -6.77 -10.83
N THR A 90 -3.79 -5.74 -10.04
CA THR A 90 -4.96 -4.90 -10.38
C THR A 90 -4.45 -3.76 -11.23
N THR A 91 -4.28 -4.02 -12.52
CA THR A 91 -4.35 -2.97 -13.54
C THR A 91 -5.51 -2.05 -13.20
N ARG A 92 -5.25 -0.74 -13.25
CA ARG A 92 -6.24 0.32 -13.09
C ARG A 92 -7.31 0.20 -14.17
N THR A 93 -8.22 -0.75 -14.07
CA THR A 93 -9.53 -0.63 -14.72
C THR A 93 -10.31 0.29 -13.81
N ALA A 94 -10.19 1.58 -14.10
CA ALA A 94 -11.17 2.56 -13.67
C ALA A 94 -12.53 2.17 -14.29
N TRP A 95 -13.32 1.34 -13.60
CA TRP A 95 -14.79 1.29 -13.67
C TRP A 95 -15.35 0.13 -12.84
N GLY A 96 -16.10 0.48 -11.78
CA GLY A 96 -17.31 -0.23 -11.34
C GLY A 96 -17.17 -1.57 -10.58
N PRO A 97 -18.15 -1.91 -9.73
CA PRO A 97 -18.24 -3.21 -9.09
C PRO A 97 -18.98 -4.18 -10.02
N SER A 98 -18.46 -5.39 -10.22
CA SER A 98 -19.27 -6.50 -10.71
C SER A 98 -18.62 -7.81 -10.27
N SER A 99 -19.00 -8.26 -9.08
CA SER A 99 -19.10 -9.69 -8.82
C SER A 99 -20.25 -10.21 -9.69
N ALA A 100 -19.93 -10.80 -10.83
CA ALA A 100 -20.84 -11.68 -11.55
C ALA A 100 -20.11 -13.03 -11.69
N ALA A 101 -20.43 -13.93 -10.76
CA ALA A 101 -20.12 -15.35 -10.83
C ALA A 101 -21.10 -16.05 -11.79
N PRO A 102 -20.75 -17.22 -12.35
CA PRO A 102 -21.52 -17.89 -13.41
C PRO A 102 -22.91 -18.37 -12.99
#